data_AF-A0A0A1X1G9-F1
#
_entry.id   AF-A0A0A1X1G9-F1
#
_cell.length_a   1.000
_cell.length_b   1.000
_cell.length_c   1.000
_cell.angle_alpha   90.00
_cell.angle_beta   90.00
_cell.angle_gamma   90.00
#
_symmetry.space_group_name_H-M   'P 1'
#
loop_
_entity.id
_entity.type
_entity.pdbx_description
1 polymer ?
#
loop_
_entity_poly.entity_id
_entity_poly.type
_entity_poly.pdbx_seq_one_letter_code
_entity_poly.pdbx_strand_id
1 'polypeptide(L)'
;MTLYHRTPRRYLHELILIDDCSADVDLLPAMLNLKLPPFMRNSSTPQSPTTPTTNYASLHSSLNASNSAPTSQPQVTIKTARNTRRLGVIASRNRGARLVTGDYLLFLDSHCEVNVGWLEPLLERLAIGAVAVSPVLDSINAESLEYAASSKNLMGGFDWNLHFHWIPRTQSTQSQPQRRDQYNQQQQQQ
;
A
#
# COMPACT_ATOMS: atom_id res chain seq x y z
N MET A 1 10.98 7.60 -9.37
CA MET A 1 9.67 7.14 -8.90
C MET A 1 9.87 6.24 -7.68
N THR A 2 9.47 6.66 -6.48
CA THR A 2 9.69 5.91 -5.23
C THR A 2 9.09 4.52 -5.25
N LEU A 3 7.94 4.34 -5.91
CA LEU A 3 7.27 3.05 -6.09
C LEU A 3 8.18 1.99 -6.72
N TYR A 4 8.89 2.32 -7.80
CA TYR A 4 9.80 1.39 -8.47
C TYR A 4 11.03 1.04 -7.61
N HIS A 5 11.56 2.02 -6.87
CA HIS A 5 12.79 1.82 -6.08
C HIS A 5 12.55 1.14 -4.73
N ARG A 6 11.38 1.35 -4.11
CA ARG A 6 11.08 0.91 -2.74
C ARG A 6 10.12 -0.28 -2.69
N THR A 7 9.70 -0.81 -3.82
CA THR A 7 8.85 -2.02 -3.90
C THR A 7 9.67 -3.22 -4.37
N PRO A 8 9.64 -4.37 -3.66
CA PRO A 8 10.31 -5.57 -4.13
C PRO A 8 9.78 -6.01 -5.49
N ARG A 9 10.69 -6.26 -6.45
CA ARG A 9 10.34 -6.61 -7.84
C ARG A 9 9.43 -7.83 -7.98
N ARG A 10 9.52 -8.77 -7.04
CA ARG A 10 8.64 -9.95 -7.01
C ARG A 10 7.16 -9.62 -6.81
N TYR A 11 6.83 -8.43 -6.30
CA TYR A 11 5.46 -7.98 -6.05
C TYR A 11 4.97 -6.95 -7.07
N LEU A 12 5.87 -6.25 -7.78
CA LEU A 12 5.50 -5.21 -8.73
C LEU A 12 5.37 -5.78 -10.14
N HIS A 13 4.17 -6.28 -10.47
CA HIS A 13 3.90 -6.94 -11.75
C HIS A 13 3.69 -5.94 -12.89
N GLU A 14 2.85 -4.94 -12.64
CA GLU A 14 2.48 -3.93 -13.63
C GLU A 14 2.13 -2.58 -13.00
N LEU A 15 2.25 -1.53 -13.79
CA LEU A 15 1.86 -0.16 -13.48
C LEU A 15 0.89 0.33 -14.56
N ILE A 16 -0.31 0.73 -14.14
CA ILE A 16 -1.35 1.22 -15.05
C ILE A 16 -1.57 2.70 -14.81
N LEU A 17 -1.31 3.51 -15.83
CA LEU A 17 -1.49 4.95 -15.79
C LEU A 17 -2.74 5.33 -16.58
N ILE A 18 -3.70 5.93 -15.90
CA ILE A 18 -4.95 6.41 -16.50
C ILE A 18 -4.90 7.92 -16.61
N ASP A 19 -4.90 8.42 -17.85
CA ASP A 19 -5.01 9.83 -18.16
C ASP A 19 -6.48 10.23 -18.32
N ASP A 20 -6.99 10.99 -17.36
CA ASP A 20 -8.37 11.49 -17.39
C ASP A 20 -8.50 12.80 -18.16
N CYS A 21 -8.17 12.75 -19.45
CA CYS A 21 -8.29 13.86 -20.39
C CYS A 21 -7.43 15.08 -19.95
N SER A 22 -6.15 14.84 -19.67
CA SER A 22 -5.17 15.90 -19.36
C SER A 22 -4.95 16.81 -20.56
N ALA A 23 -4.81 18.12 -20.31
CA ALA A 23 -4.51 19.09 -21.37
C ALA A 23 -3.08 18.91 -21.90
N ASP A 24 -2.16 18.48 -21.04
CA ASP A 24 -0.83 18.04 -21.43
C ASP A 24 -0.93 16.71 -22.19
N VAL A 25 -0.70 16.77 -23.50
CA VAL A 25 -0.76 15.60 -24.41
C VAL A 25 0.56 14.82 -24.42
N ASP A 26 1.65 15.43 -23.96
CA ASP A 26 2.99 14.84 -23.98
C ASP A 26 3.28 14.04 -22.71
N LEU A 27 2.45 14.20 -21.67
CA LEU A 27 2.57 13.48 -20.40
C LEU A 27 2.67 11.96 -20.56
N LEU A 28 1.74 11.34 -21.31
CA LEU A 28 1.74 9.88 -21.48
C LEU A 28 2.93 9.37 -22.30
N PRO A 29 3.26 9.95 -23.48
CA PRO A 29 4.48 9.60 -24.21
C PRO A 29 5.76 9.79 -23.37
N ALA A 30 5.87 10.89 -22.63
CA ALA A 30 7.02 11.13 -21.75
C ALA A 30 7.13 10.06 -20.65
N MET A 31 6.00 9.65 -20.07
CA MET A 31 5.98 8.59 -19.06
C MET A 31 6.36 7.22 -19.60
N LEU A 32 5.99 6.89 -20.84
CA LEU A 32 6.42 5.65 -21.50
C LEU A 32 7.92 5.63 -21.84
N ASN A 33 8.51 6.81 -22.02
CA ASN A 33 9.93 6.98 -22.30
C ASN A 33 10.81 7.04 -21.03
N LEU A 34 10.22 6.95 -19.83
CA LEU A 34 10.97 6.85 -18.59
C LEU A 34 11.81 5.57 -18.59
N LYS A 35 13.10 5.71 -18.86
CA LYS A 35 14.10 4.66 -18.62
C LYS A 35 14.25 4.47 -17.13
N LEU A 36 13.50 3.52 -16.57
CA LEU A 36 13.68 3.09 -15.19
C LEU A 36 15.10 2.52 -15.05
N PRO A 37 15.95 3.07 -14.17
CA PRO A 37 17.34 2.61 -14.07
C PRO A 37 17.39 1.13 -13.66
N PRO A 38 18.41 0.38 -14.10
CA PRO A 38 18.71 -0.92 -13.53
C PRO A 38 18.87 -0.78 -12.02
N PHE A 39 18.24 -1.65 -11.24
CA PHE A 39 18.28 -1.57 -9.78
C PHE A 39 19.72 -1.64 -9.27
N MET A 40 20.16 -0.59 -8.56
CA MET A 40 21.42 -0.60 -7.84
C MET A 40 21.20 -1.27 -6.48
N ARG A 41 21.73 -2.48 -6.31
CA ARG A 41 21.83 -3.11 -5.00
C ARG A 41 22.99 -2.43 -4.26
N ASN A 42 22.71 -1.45 -3.41
CA ASN A 42 23.72 -0.96 -2.48
C ASN A 42 24.00 -2.06 -1.44
N SER A 43 25.03 -2.86 -1.67
CA SER A 43 25.64 -3.69 -0.64
C SER A 43 26.60 -2.83 0.17
N SER A 44 26.08 -2.10 1.13
CA SER A 44 26.89 -1.55 2.23
C SER A 44 26.21 -1.92 3.54
N THR A 45 26.72 -2.99 4.14
CA THR A 45 26.44 -3.43 5.50
C THR A 45 26.75 -2.29 6.48
N PRO A 46 25.91 -2.09 7.50
CA PRO A 46 26.44 -1.91 8.84
C PRO A 46 26.04 -3.10 9.71
N GLN A 47 26.98 -3.56 10.54
CA GLN A 47 26.84 -4.68 11.46
C GLN A 47 25.67 -4.52 12.42
N SER A 48 25.10 -5.68 12.79
CA SER A 48 23.99 -5.91 13.72
C SER A 48 24.18 -5.32 15.12
N PRO A 49 23.09 -5.25 15.91
CA PRO A 49 23.02 -6.14 17.07
C PRO A 49 21.76 -7.02 17.11
N THR A 50 21.93 -8.15 17.79
CA THR A 50 21.10 -9.35 17.91
C THR A 50 19.83 -9.20 18.77
N THR A 51 18.70 -9.78 18.35
CA THR A 51 17.80 -10.69 19.13
C THR A 51 16.61 -11.19 18.26
N PRO A 52 15.93 -12.31 18.62
CA PRO A 52 15.34 -13.25 17.66
C PRO A 52 13.85 -12.99 17.39
N THR A 53 13.42 -13.05 16.14
CA THR A 53 12.00 -13.20 15.81
C THR A 53 11.85 -14.05 14.54
N THR A 54 11.29 -15.25 14.76
CA THR A 54 10.51 -16.12 13.87
C THR A 54 10.63 -15.89 12.35
N ASN A 55 11.20 -16.89 11.67
CA ASN A 55 11.46 -16.91 10.23
C ASN A 55 10.17 -16.93 9.38
N TYR A 56 9.83 -15.78 8.81
CA TYR A 56 8.89 -15.59 7.68
C TYR A 56 9.20 -16.44 6.44
N ALA A 57 10.42 -17.00 6.35
CA ALA A 57 10.88 -17.84 5.24
C ALA A 57 10.23 -19.23 5.20
N SER A 58 9.47 -19.63 6.21
CA SER A 58 8.92 -20.99 6.33
C SER A 58 7.55 -21.19 5.65
N LEU A 59 6.90 -20.14 5.15
CA LEU A 59 5.61 -20.23 4.45
C LEU A 59 5.73 -20.49 2.93
N HIS A 60 6.94 -20.47 2.39
CA HIS A 60 7.20 -20.85 1.00
C HIS A 60 8.21 -22.00 0.98
N SER A 61 7.70 -23.22 1.08
CA SER A 61 8.45 -24.44 0.84
C SER A 61 9.08 -24.41 -0.56
N SER A 62 10.37 -24.69 -0.59
CA SER A 62 11.26 -24.71 -1.73
C SER A 62 10.76 -25.59 -2.88
N LEU A 63 10.53 -24.99 -4.05
CA LEU A 63 10.56 -25.70 -5.32
C LEU A 63 12.00 -25.67 -5.85
N ASN A 64 12.77 -26.69 -5.48
CA ASN A 64 14.00 -27.05 -6.21
C ASN A 64 13.59 -27.66 -7.56
N ALA A 65 13.80 -26.93 -8.64
CA ALA A 65 13.93 -27.51 -9.97
C ALA A 65 15.09 -26.82 -10.68
N SER A 66 16.18 -27.57 -10.80
CA SER A 66 17.33 -27.27 -11.63
C SER A 66 16.88 -27.10 -13.09
N ASN A 67 16.79 -25.86 -13.54
CA ASN A 67 16.86 -25.48 -14.95
C ASN A 67 17.55 -24.13 -14.99
N SER A 68 18.59 -24.02 -15.84
CA SER A 68 19.33 -22.79 -16.08
C SER A 68 18.37 -21.66 -16.42
N ALA A 69 18.08 -20.81 -15.44
CA ALA A 69 17.10 -19.73 -15.57
C ALA A 69 17.62 -18.71 -16.58
N PRO A 70 16.78 -18.23 -17.52
CA PRO A 70 17.11 -17.03 -18.25
C PRO A 70 17.28 -15.90 -17.22
N THR A 71 18.46 -15.28 -17.22
CA THR A 71 18.87 -14.14 -16.38
C THR A 71 18.11 -12.85 -16.73
N SER A 72 16.84 -12.94 -17.14
CA SER A 72 16.00 -11.77 -17.37
C SER A 72 15.38 -11.36 -16.05
N GLN A 73 15.82 -10.20 -15.53
CA GLN A 73 15.16 -9.59 -14.37
C GLN A 73 13.66 -9.42 -14.66
N PRO A 74 12.76 -9.68 -13.70
CA PRO A 74 11.34 -9.47 -13.91
C PRO A 74 11.09 -8.01 -14.32
N GLN A 75 10.57 -7.83 -15.53
CA GLN A 75 10.32 -6.53 -16.11
C GLN A 75 8.93 -6.08 -15.67
N VAL A 76 8.85 -4.91 -15.03
CA VAL A 76 7.58 -4.28 -14.68
C VAL A 76 6.89 -3.87 -15.97
N THR A 77 5.65 -4.33 -16.19
CA THR A 77 4.87 -3.93 -17.36
C THR A 77 4.22 -2.58 -17.12
N ILE A 78 4.40 -1.61 -18.03
CA ILE A 78 3.72 -0.32 -17.95
C ILE A 78 2.61 -0.29 -19.00
N LYS A 79 1.37 -0.09 -18.55
CA LYS A 79 0.18 0.09 -19.39
C LYS A 79 -0.33 1.52 -19.24
N THR A 80 -0.83 2.10 -20.32
CA THR A 80 -1.45 3.42 -20.31
C THR A 80 -2.82 3.37 -20.95
N ALA A 81 -3.74 4.21 -20.47
CA ALA A 81 -5.01 4.44 -21.17
C ALA A 81 -5.47 5.89 -20.96
N ARG A 82 -6.00 6.50 -22.02
CA ARG A 82 -6.53 7.86 -21.99
C ARG A 82 -8.04 7.87 -22.14
N ASN A 83 -8.72 8.68 -21.33
CA ASN A 83 -10.13 9.01 -21.51
C ASN A 83 -10.28 10.11 -22.56
N THR A 84 -11.27 9.97 -23.44
CA THR A 84 -11.56 10.94 -24.51
C THR A 84 -12.24 12.22 -23.99
N ARG A 85 -12.78 12.17 -22.78
CA ARG A 85 -13.36 13.29 -22.02
C ARG A 85 -13.05 13.11 -20.54
N ARG A 86 -13.15 14.17 -19.74
CA ARG A 86 -12.98 14.10 -18.29
C ARG A 86 -14.13 13.30 -17.66
N LEU A 87 -13.83 12.10 -17.17
CA LEU A 87 -14.78 11.19 -16.53
C LEU A 87 -14.72 11.23 -14.99
N GLY A 88 -13.65 11.81 -14.45
CA GLY A 88 -13.41 11.88 -13.01
C GLY A 88 -12.72 10.65 -12.44
N VAL A 89 -12.33 10.76 -11.16
CA VAL A 89 -11.49 9.77 -10.47
C VAL A 89 -12.14 8.39 -10.40
N ILE A 90 -13.45 8.31 -10.15
CA ILE A 90 -14.17 7.03 -9.99
C ILE A 90 -14.15 6.22 -11.30
N ALA A 91 -14.59 6.84 -12.39
CA ALA A 91 -14.65 6.19 -13.69
C ALA A 91 -13.25 5.82 -14.20
N SER A 92 -12.25 6.65 -13.92
CA SER A 92 -10.84 6.41 -14.27
C SER A 92 -10.24 5.26 -13.47
N ARG A 93 -10.48 5.18 -12.16
CA ARG A 93 -10.09 4.04 -11.32
C ARG A 93 -10.75 2.75 -11.79
N ASN A 94 -12.05 2.78 -12.10
CA ASN A 94 -12.76 1.63 -12.66
C ASN A 94 -12.21 1.19 -14.02
N ARG A 95 -11.78 2.14 -14.86
CA ARG A 95 -11.13 1.83 -16.14
C ARG A 95 -9.78 1.15 -15.91
N GLY A 96 -8.96 1.66 -14.99
CA GLY A 96 -7.70 1.02 -14.60
C GLY A 96 -7.92 -0.40 -14.08
N ALA A 97 -8.89 -0.60 -13.19
CA ALA A 97 -9.23 -1.90 -12.61
C ALA A 97 -9.63 -2.96 -13.66
N ARG A 98 -10.15 -2.55 -14.83
CA ARG A 98 -10.48 -3.49 -15.93
C ARG A 98 -9.25 -3.92 -16.76
N LEU A 99 -8.12 -3.25 -16.61
CA LEU A 99 -6.89 -3.51 -17.37
C LEU A 99 -5.88 -4.36 -16.61
N VAL A 100 -6.10 -4.56 -15.30
CA VAL A 100 -5.19 -5.29 -14.41
C VAL A 100 -5.26 -6.79 -14.65
N THR A 101 -4.12 -7.43 -14.51
CA THR A 101 -3.93 -8.88 -14.57
C THR A 101 -3.26 -9.43 -13.31
N GLY A 102 -2.87 -8.56 -12.36
CA GLY A 102 -2.29 -8.97 -11.08
C GLY A 102 -3.33 -9.48 -10.06
N ASP A 103 -2.84 -10.24 -9.08
CA ASP A 103 -3.68 -10.85 -8.02
C ASP A 103 -4.28 -9.81 -7.06
N TYR A 104 -3.57 -8.69 -6.87
CA TYR A 104 -3.98 -7.59 -6.00
C TYR A 104 -4.01 -6.28 -6.76
N LEU A 105 -5.03 -5.47 -6.47
CA LEU A 105 -5.18 -4.12 -7.02
C LEU A 105 -4.87 -3.08 -5.96
N LEU A 106 -3.92 -2.20 -6.26
CA LEU A 106 -3.59 -1.04 -5.46
C LEU A 106 -3.87 0.24 -6.24
N PHE A 107 -4.62 1.15 -5.62
CA PHE A 107 -4.77 2.51 -6.11
C PHE A 107 -3.77 3.44 -5.42
N LEU A 108 -3.09 4.26 -6.21
CA LEU A 108 -2.22 5.33 -5.73
C LEU A 108 -2.56 6.62 -6.47
N ASP A 109 -2.45 7.75 -5.77
CA ASP A 109 -2.54 9.04 -6.42
C ASP A 109 -1.21 9.40 -7.09
N SER A 110 -1.26 10.22 -8.13
CA SER A 110 -0.09 10.58 -8.95
C SER A 110 0.98 11.38 -8.20
N HIS A 111 0.65 11.91 -7.03
CA HIS A 111 1.49 12.75 -6.19
C HIS A 111 1.91 12.06 -4.89
N CYS A 112 1.80 10.72 -4.82
CA CYS A 112 2.24 9.96 -3.65
C CYS A 112 3.72 9.57 -3.73
N GLU A 113 4.37 9.54 -2.57
CA GLU A 113 5.60 8.80 -2.36
C GLU A 113 5.38 7.65 -1.39
N VAL A 114 6.00 6.50 -1.65
CA VAL A 114 5.89 5.33 -0.77
C VAL A 114 7.12 5.22 0.13
N ASN A 115 6.92 4.80 1.38
CA ASN A 115 8.01 4.57 2.33
C ASN A 115 8.78 3.26 2.04
N VAL A 116 9.91 3.05 2.71
CA VAL A 116 10.64 1.77 2.66
C VAL A 116 9.83 0.70 3.41
N GLY A 117 9.66 -0.49 2.83
CA GLY A 117 8.94 -1.60 3.46
C GLY A 117 7.42 -1.37 3.58
N TRP A 118 6.86 -0.52 2.72
CA TRP A 118 5.47 -0.08 2.81
C TRP A 118 4.45 -1.15 2.38
N LEU A 119 4.84 -2.09 1.52
CA LEU A 119 3.91 -3.03 0.87
C LEU A 119 3.74 -4.34 1.65
N GLU A 120 4.82 -4.87 2.22
CA GLU A 120 4.82 -6.17 2.89
C GLU A 120 3.78 -6.27 4.02
N PRO A 121 3.60 -5.27 4.91
CA PRO A 121 2.57 -5.31 5.94
C PRO A 121 1.15 -5.34 5.35
N LEU A 122 0.92 -4.69 4.20
CA LEU A 122 -0.38 -4.70 3.53
C LEU A 122 -0.69 -6.08 2.97
N LEU A 123 0.28 -6.70 2.30
CA LEU A 123 0.15 -8.05 1.75
C LEU A 123 -0.03 -9.10 2.85
N GLU A 124 0.65 -8.95 3.98
CA GLU A 124 0.47 -9.86 5.13
C GLU A 124 -0.98 -9.85 5.63
N ARG A 125 -1.60 -8.67 5.75
CA ARG A 125 -3.00 -8.55 6.15
C ARG A 125 -3.95 -9.20 5.16
N LEU A 126 -3.70 -9.06 3.86
CA LEU A 126 -4.47 -9.70 2.81
C LEU A 126 -4.31 -11.24 2.84
N ALA A 127 -3.08 -11.72 3.05
CA ALA A 127 -2.77 -13.15 3.10
C ALA A 127 -3.47 -13.89 4.24
N ILE A 128 -3.75 -13.21 5.36
CA ILE A 128 -4.50 -13.78 6.48
C ILE A 128 -6.02 -13.52 6.43
N GLY A 129 -6.53 -13.06 5.27
CA GLY A 129 -7.97 -13.00 4.98
C GLY A 129 -8.60 -11.61 5.05
N ALA A 130 -7.82 -10.52 5.11
CA ALA A 130 -8.41 -9.20 4.89
C ALA A 130 -8.87 -9.05 3.42
N VAL A 131 -10.06 -8.48 3.20
CA VAL A 131 -10.58 -8.22 1.85
C VAL A 131 -9.95 -6.95 1.25
N ALA A 132 -9.68 -5.96 2.09
CA ALA A 132 -9.08 -4.69 1.69
C ALA A 132 -8.21 -4.15 2.82
N VAL A 133 -7.17 -3.41 2.45
CA VAL A 133 -6.19 -2.81 3.35
C VAL A 133 -5.87 -1.40 2.87
N SER A 134 -5.52 -0.51 3.80
CA SER A 134 -5.05 0.84 3.50
C SER A 134 -3.74 1.09 4.25
N PRO A 135 -2.74 1.71 3.64
CA PRO A 135 -1.60 2.23 4.37
C PRO A 135 -2.02 3.40 5.27
N VAL A 136 -1.16 3.73 6.23
CA VAL A 136 -1.18 5.04 6.90
C VAL A 136 -0.77 6.08 5.86
N LEU A 137 -1.50 7.19 5.82
CA LEU A 137 -1.21 8.29 4.90
C LEU A 137 -0.48 9.39 5.66
N ASP A 138 0.81 9.51 5.40
CA ASP A 138 1.67 10.59 5.90
C ASP A 138 1.50 11.83 5.02
N SER A 139 1.69 13.01 5.62
CA SER A 139 1.54 14.28 4.90
C SER A 139 2.88 14.69 4.27
N ILE A 140 2.82 15.20 3.06
CA ILE A 140 3.92 15.91 2.41
C ILE A 140 3.43 17.33 2.16
N ASN A 141 4.15 18.33 2.66
CA ASN A 141 3.80 19.73 2.43
C ASN A 141 3.93 20.05 0.94
N ALA A 142 2.92 20.71 0.36
CA ALA A 142 2.85 20.94 -1.09
C ALA A 142 3.89 21.95 -1.59
N GLU A 143 4.32 22.87 -0.73
CA GLU A 143 5.25 23.95 -1.07
C GLU A 143 6.70 23.61 -0.70
N SER A 144 6.94 23.15 0.53
CA SER A 144 8.28 22.84 1.06
C SER A 144 8.73 21.41 0.76
N LEU A 145 7.81 20.53 0.35
CA LEU A 145 8.03 19.09 0.19
C LEU A 145 8.48 18.39 1.48
N GLU A 146 8.30 19.03 2.63
CA GLU A 146 8.62 18.44 3.92
C GLU A 146 7.67 17.30 4.25
N TYR A 147 8.24 16.19 4.70
CA TYR A 147 7.52 15.00 5.13
C TYR A 147 7.16 15.09 6.61
N ALA A 148 5.90 14.80 6.92
CA ALA A 148 5.38 14.71 8.29
C ALA A 148 4.63 13.39 8.50
N ALA A 149 5.16 12.55 9.39
CA ALA A 149 4.54 11.28 9.75
C ALA A 149 3.21 11.50 10.48
N SER A 150 2.19 10.75 10.07
CA SER A 150 0.85 10.76 10.67
C SER A 150 0.76 9.86 11.90
N SER A 151 -0.20 10.16 12.77
CA SER A 151 -0.51 9.31 13.92
C SER A 151 -1.08 7.97 13.46
N LYS A 152 -0.46 6.88 13.90
CA LYS A 152 -0.94 5.50 13.65
C LYS A 152 -2.24 5.15 14.37
N ASN A 153 -2.70 6.02 15.28
CA ASN A 153 -3.88 5.81 16.11
C ASN A 153 -5.13 6.49 15.53
N LEU A 154 -5.19 6.69 14.22
CA LEU A 154 -6.37 7.23 13.54
C LEU A 154 -7.13 6.13 12.81
N MET A 155 -8.43 6.34 12.65
CA MET A 155 -9.34 5.51 11.88
C MET A 155 -10.20 6.42 10.99
N GLY A 156 -10.51 5.98 9.78
CA GLY A 156 -11.47 6.69 8.93
C GLY A 156 -12.90 6.52 9.45
N GLY A 157 -13.66 7.61 9.44
CA GLY A 157 -15.10 7.62 9.69
C GLY A 157 -15.79 8.71 8.89
N PHE A 158 -17.10 8.88 9.07
CA PHE A 158 -17.85 9.93 8.40
C PHE A 158 -18.92 10.53 9.31
N ASP A 159 -19.28 11.79 9.04
CA ASP A 159 -20.40 12.46 9.70
C ASP A 159 -21.74 12.20 8.98
N TRP A 160 -22.84 12.73 9.50
CA TRP A 160 -24.16 12.54 8.88
C TRP A 160 -24.35 13.25 7.53
N ASN A 161 -23.42 14.13 7.14
CA ASN A 161 -23.35 14.70 5.80
C ASN A 161 -22.45 13.87 4.87
N LEU A 162 -21.95 12.73 5.35
CA LEU A 162 -21.07 11.79 4.64
C LEU A 162 -19.68 12.37 4.32
N HIS A 163 -19.23 13.41 5.02
CA HIS A 163 -17.85 13.87 4.92
C HIS A 163 -16.92 12.92 5.66
N PHE A 164 -15.80 12.58 5.04
CA PHE A 164 -14.77 11.75 5.66
C PHE A 164 -14.01 12.53 6.74
N HIS A 165 -13.73 11.85 7.86
CA HIS A 165 -12.97 12.38 8.98
C HIS A 165 -11.94 11.35 9.49
N TRP A 166 -10.82 11.85 10.00
CA TRP A 166 -9.87 11.05 10.77
C TRP A 166 -10.26 11.09 12.26
N ILE A 167 -10.64 9.94 12.80
CA ILE A 167 -11.12 9.80 14.18
C ILE A 167 -10.05 9.08 15.02
N PRO A 168 -9.66 9.61 16.19
CA PRO A 168 -8.77 8.91 17.11
C PRO A 168 -9.35 7.56 17.53
N ARG A 169 -8.54 6.51 17.43
CA ARG A 169 -8.87 5.20 17.97
C ARG A 169 -8.86 5.30 19.49
N THR A 170 -10.01 5.07 20.11
CA THR A 170 -10.06 4.87 21.56
C THR A 170 -9.28 3.59 21.86
N GLN A 171 -8.25 3.69 22.71
CA GLN A 171 -7.64 2.49 23.26
C GLN A 171 -8.72 1.87 24.14
N SER A 172 -9.30 0.75 23.71
CA SER A 172 -10.08 -0.08 24.62
C SER A 172 -9.13 -0.43 25.76
N THR A 173 -9.34 0.15 26.94
CA THR A 173 -8.75 -0.34 28.18
C THR A 173 -8.94 -1.85 28.15
N GLN A 174 -7.85 -2.61 28.14
CA GLN A 174 -7.88 -4.06 28.36
C GLN A 174 -8.93 -4.31 29.44
N SER A 175 -9.98 -5.04 29.06
CA SER A 175 -11.02 -5.61 29.94
C SER A 175 -10.77 -5.33 31.42
N GLN A 176 -11.36 -4.26 31.98
CA GLN A 176 -11.54 -4.20 33.43
C GLN A 176 -12.54 -5.32 33.77
N PRO A 177 -12.14 -6.39 34.49
CA PRO A 177 -13.08 -7.42 34.93
C PRO A 177 -14.18 -6.84 35.84
N GLN A 178 -13.93 -5.67 36.43
CA GLN A 178 -14.74 -5.05 37.46
C GLN A 178 -16.15 -4.59 37.02
N ARG A 179 -16.42 -4.34 35.73
CA ARG A 179 -17.76 -3.91 35.29
C ARG A 179 -18.79 -5.04 35.20
N ARG A 180 -18.36 -6.30 35.00
CA ARG A 180 -19.28 -7.45 35.01
C ARG A 180 -19.69 -7.84 36.43
N ASP A 181 -18.78 -7.68 37.39
CA ASP A 181 -19.05 -8.04 38.79
C ASP A 181 -20.06 -7.09 39.46
N GLN A 182 -20.01 -5.80 39.14
CA GLN A 182 -21.00 -4.82 39.65
C GLN A 182 -22.42 -5.06 39.12
N TYR A 183 -22.56 -5.49 37.86
CA TYR A 183 -23.88 -5.75 37.27
C TYR A 183 -24.51 -7.04 37.83
N ASN A 184 -23.69 -8.05 38.13
CA ASN A 184 -24.17 -9.30 38.73
C ASN A 184 -24.47 -9.18 40.23
N GLN A 185 -23.77 -8.31 40.97
CA GLN A 185 -24.10 -8.04 42.38
C GLN A 185 -25.40 -7.27 42.57
N GLN A 186 -25.76 -6.37 41.64
CA GLN A 186 -27.03 -5.64 41.70
C GLN A 186 -28.25 -6.51 41.37
N GLN A 187 -28.08 -7.58 40.58
CA GLN A 187 -29.17 -8.51 40.28
C GLN A 187 -29.35 -9.62 41.33
N GLN A 188 -28.41 -9.80 42.27
CA GLN A 188 -28.56 -10.72 43.40
C GLN A 188 -29.15 -10.06 44.66
N GLN A 189 -29.42 -8.74 44.62
CA GLN A 189 -30.04 -7.98 45.71
C GLN A 189 -31.50 -7.55 45.41
N GLN A 190 -32.11 -8.13 44.37
CA GLN A 190 -33.56 -8.03 44.08
C GLN A 190 -34.17 -9.43 44.13
#